data_AF-F6DM04-F1
#
_entry.id   AF-F6DM04-F1
#
_cell.length_a   1.000
_cell.length_b   1.000
_cell.length_c   1.000
_cell.angle_alpha   90.00
_cell.angle_beta   90.00
_cell.angle_gamma   90.00
#
_symmetry.space_group_name_H-M   'P 1'
#
loop_
_entity.id
_entity.type
_entity.pdbx_description
1 polymer ?
#
loop_
_entity_poly.entity_id
_entity_poly.type
_entity_poly.pdbx_seq_one_letter_code
_entity_poly.pdbx_strand_id
1 'polypeptide(L)'
;MAKIYPFPNQAARALIHSVIQLYAAGKWTRQQMMDRIHQTMKQYGCTTLHFENFTVRITEPVVTSMGQFNVAIIESHSISSRLGCPVCYSAEAGYLAGDKVITVACRDCGCIYRFREKEVKKG
;
A
#
# COMPACT_ATOMS: atom_id res chain seq x y z
N MET A 1 25.02 -0.26 18.24
CA MET A 1 23.62 -0.48 18.65
C MET A 1 22.72 0.44 17.83
N ALA A 2 21.71 -0.09 17.14
CA ALA A 2 20.74 0.75 16.43
C ALA A 2 19.88 1.48 17.47
N LYS A 3 19.79 2.82 17.39
CA LYS A 3 18.87 3.61 18.21
C LYS A 3 17.45 3.23 17.81
N ILE A 4 16.73 2.51 18.67
CA ILE A 4 15.31 2.23 18.48
C ILE A 4 14.58 3.54 18.83
N TYR A 5 14.14 4.26 17.80
CA TYR A 5 13.32 5.45 17.97
C TYR A 5 11.93 5.05 18.50
N PRO A 6 11.25 5.90 19.29
CA PRO A 6 9.86 5.66 19.65
C PRO A 6 9.02 5.37 18.39
N PHE A 7 8.15 4.37 18.53
CA PHE A 7 7.33 3.76 17.48
C PHE A 7 6.65 4.79 16.56
N PRO A 8 6.50 4.52 15.24
CA PRO A 8 6.65 5.52 14.20
C PRO A 8 5.93 6.83 14.45
N ASN A 9 6.72 7.90 14.60
CA ASN A 9 6.22 9.26 14.76
C ASN A 9 5.50 9.76 13.48
N GLN A 10 4.76 10.86 13.61
CA GLN A 10 3.95 11.42 12.52
C GLN A 10 4.78 11.72 11.26
N ALA A 11 6.04 12.11 11.40
CA ALA A 11 6.92 12.40 10.27
C ALA A 11 7.24 11.14 9.45
N ALA A 12 7.51 10.00 10.11
CA ALA A 12 7.74 8.72 9.42
C ALA A 12 6.48 8.23 8.68
N ARG A 13 5.31 8.39 9.30
CA ARG A 13 4.01 8.11 8.67
C ARG A 13 3.79 8.98 7.44
N ALA A 14 4.01 10.29 7.57
CA ALA A 14 3.88 11.23 6.46
C ALA A 14 4.83 10.87 5.31
N LEU A 15 6.09 10.54 5.61
CA LEU A 15 7.07 10.11 4.62
C LEU A 15 6.61 8.87 3.85
N ILE A 16 6.19 7.81 4.54
CA ILE A 16 5.69 6.59 3.90
C ILE A 16 4.49 6.91 3.01
N HIS A 17 3.55 7.72 3.48
CA HIS A 17 2.41 8.12 2.67
C HIS A 17 2.85 8.92 1.43
N SER A 18 3.77 9.89 1.58
CA SER A 18 4.29 10.68 0.48
C SER A 18 5.00 9.86 -0.59
N VAL A 19 5.78 8.84 -0.22
CA VAL A 19 6.45 8.01 -1.24
C VAL A 19 5.46 7.13 -2.02
N ILE A 20 4.36 6.72 -1.40
CA ILE A 20 3.26 6.03 -2.10
C ILE A 20 2.62 6.98 -3.12
N GLN A 21 2.38 8.25 -2.74
CA GLN A 21 1.86 9.26 -3.67
C GLN A 21 2.84 9.58 -4.80
N LEU A 22 4.14 9.65 -4.52
CA LEU A 22 5.17 9.90 -5.54
C LEU A 22 5.25 8.76 -6.56
N TYR A 23 5.09 7.51 -6.13
CA TYR A 23 4.96 6.36 -7.03
C TYR A 23 3.68 6.47 -7.87
N ALA A 24 2.53 6.72 -7.23
CA ALA A 24 1.25 6.88 -7.91
C ALA A 24 1.27 8.00 -8.97
N ALA A 25 2.01 9.08 -8.71
CA ALA A 25 2.21 10.19 -9.63
C ALA A 25 3.28 9.93 -10.71
N GLY A 26 3.83 8.71 -10.80
CA GLY A 26 4.86 8.33 -11.76
C GLY A 26 6.22 9.01 -11.56
N LYS A 27 6.45 9.63 -10.40
CA LYS A 27 7.73 10.32 -10.09
C LYS A 27 8.79 9.36 -9.60
N TRP A 28 8.37 8.28 -8.94
CA TRP A 28 9.23 7.23 -8.42
C TRP A 28 8.88 5.90 -9.07
N THR A 29 9.86 5.01 -9.20
CA THR A 29 9.61 3.63 -9.57
C THR A 29 9.02 2.85 -8.40
N ARG A 30 8.37 1.73 -8.70
CA ARG A 30 7.85 0.82 -7.68
C ARG A 30 8.95 0.39 -6.69
N GLN A 31 10.14 0.04 -7.21
CA GLN A 31 11.23 -0.44 -6.35
C GLN A 31 11.77 0.68 -5.43
N GLN A 32 11.90 1.92 -5.94
CA GLN A 32 12.28 3.07 -5.10
C GLN A 32 11.31 3.29 -3.94
N MET A 33 10.01 3.17 -4.20
CA MET A 33 8.98 3.24 -3.15
C MET A 33 9.15 2.09 -2.13
N MET A 34 9.25 0.84 -2.60
CA MET A 34 9.37 -0.32 -1.71
C MET A 34 10.62 -0.25 -0.82
N ASP A 35 11.78 0.10 -1.40
CA ASP A 35 13.03 0.22 -0.66
C ASP A 35 12.96 1.33 0.38
N ARG A 36 12.34 2.47 0.04
CA ARG A 36 12.22 3.58 0.98
C ARG A 36 11.29 3.24 2.13
N ILE A 37 10.15 2.60 1.86
CA ILE A 37 9.24 2.09 2.90
C ILE A 37 10.00 1.12 3.82
N HIS A 38 10.73 0.17 3.25
CA HIS A 38 11.55 -0.79 3.99
C HIS A 38 12.58 -0.12 4.90
N GLN A 39 13.36 0.82 4.34
CA GLN A 39 14.36 1.57 5.09
C GLN A 39 13.73 2.34 6.26
N THR A 40 12.64 3.05 6.02
CA THR A 40 11.95 3.81 7.06
C THR A 40 11.43 2.87 8.15
N MET A 41 10.72 1.81 7.81
CA MET A 41 10.18 0.88 8.81
C MET A 41 11.28 0.11 9.58
N LYS A 42 12.39 -0.25 8.92
CA LYS A 42 13.56 -0.88 9.55
C LYS A 42 14.23 0.04 10.58
N GLN A 43 14.27 1.36 10.35
CA GLN A 43 14.80 2.33 11.33
C GLN A 43 14.05 2.30 12.67
N TYR A 44 12.76 1.97 12.63
CA TYR A 44 11.90 1.87 13.82
C TYR A 44 11.70 0.42 14.29
N GLY A 45 12.33 -0.56 13.64
CA GLY A 45 12.17 -1.98 13.97
C GLY A 45 10.74 -2.49 13.78
N CYS A 46 9.94 -1.87 12.91
CA CYS A 46 8.55 -2.28 12.67
C CYS A 46 8.42 -3.09 11.37
N THR A 47 7.58 -4.11 11.40
CA THR A 47 7.22 -4.91 10.21
C THR A 47 5.84 -4.56 9.69
N THR A 48 5.00 -3.95 10.52
CA THR A 48 3.64 -3.50 10.16
C THR A 48 3.42 -2.09 10.69
N LEU A 49 2.80 -1.24 9.87
CA LEU A 49 2.41 0.12 10.22
C LEU A 49 0.95 0.37 9.82
N HIS A 50 0.14 0.74 10.80
CA HIS A 50 -1.28 1.06 10.60
C HIS A 50 -1.48 2.58 10.40
N PHE A 51 -2.14 2.91 9.30
CA PHE A 51 -2.73 4.22 9.01
C PHE A 51 -4.25 4.14 9.24
N GLU A 52 -4.94 5.28 9.23
CA GLU A 52 -6.39 5.33 9.45
C GLU A 52 -7.17 4.49 8.42
N ASN A 53 -6.71 4.49 7.17
CA ASN A 53 -7.40 3.94 6.01
C ASN A 53 -6.66 2.77 5.33
N PHE A 54 -5.40 2.51 5.68
CA PHE A 54 -4.62 1.40 5.15
C PHE A 54 -3.54 0.93 6.11
N THR A 55 -2.88 -0.16 5.77
CA THR A 55 -1.75 -0.72 6.50
C THR A 55 -0.63 -1.01 5.52
N VAL A 56 0.60 -0.78 5.97
CA VAL A 56 1.80 -1.14 5.24
C VAL A 56 2.49 -2.25 6.00
N ARG A 57 2.80 -3.35 5.32
CA ARG A 57 3.47 -4.52 5.90
C ARG A 57 4.70 -4.88 5.08
N ILE A 58 5.84 -5.00 5.74
CA ILE A 58 7.05 -5.58 5.15
C ILE A 58 6.87 -7.09 5.05
N THR A 59 7.23 -7.66 3.90
CA THR A 59 7.31 -9.10 3.70
C THR A 59 8.73 -9.56 3.45
N GLU A 60 8.91 -10.88 3.34
CA GLU A 60 10.14 -11.45 2.83
C GLU A 60 10.48 -10.85 1.45
N PRO A 61 11.74 -10.45 1.24
CA PRO A 61 12.20 -9.98 -0.05
C PRO A 61 12.10 -11.09 -1.10
N VAL A 62 11.79 -10.70 -2.33
CA VAL A 62 11.80 -11.63 -3.46
C VAL A 62 13.24 -11.80 -3.95
N VAL A 63 13.73 -13.03 -3.95
CA VAL A 63 15.07 -13.39 -4.44
C VAL A 63 14.96 -13.95 -5.85
N THR A 64 15.70 -13.36 -6.78
CA THR A 64 15.78 -13.81 -8.17
C THR A 64 17.26 -13.92 -8.59
N SER A 65 17.52 -14.40 -9.81
CA SER A 65 18.86 -14.41 -10.38
C SER A 65 19.46 -13.00 -10.54
N MET A 66 18.63 -11.96 -10.54
CA MET A 66 19.06 -10.56 -10.66
C MET A 66 19.34 -9.90 -9.31
N GLY A 67 19.05 -10.58 -8.19
CA GLY A 67 19.28 -10.06 -6.84
C GLY A 67 18.07 -10.18 -5.93
N GLN A 68 18.10 -9.39 -4.85
CA GLN A 68 17.09 -9.39 -3.81
C GLN A 68 16.29 -8.09 -3.84
N PHE A 69 14.96 -8.20 -3.90
CA PHE A 69 14.05 -7.07 -4.05
C PHE A 69 13.16 -6.96 -2.82
N ASN A 70 13.24 -5.83 -2.13
CA ASN A 70 12.39 -5.57 -0.97
C ASN A 70 10.93 -5.42 -1.41
N VAL A 71 10.01 -6.00 -0.64
CA VAL A 71 8.58 -5.95 -0.92
C VAL A 71 7.82 -5.44 0.30
N ALA A 72 7.00 -4.41 0.09
CA ALA A 72 6.00 -3.96 1.05
C ALA A 72 4.60 -4.17 0.46
N ILE A 73 3.69 -4.66 1.27
CA ILE A 73 2.27 -4.81 0.95
C ILE A 73 1.52 -3.61 1.54
N ILE A 74 0.71 -2.97 0.69
CA ILE A 74 -0.15 -1.84 1.07
C ILE A 74 -1.58 -2.33 0.96
N GLU A 75 -2.28 -2.44 2.09
CA GLU A 75 -3.61 -3.05 2.17
C GLU A 75 -4.57 -2.13 2.90
N SER A 76 -5.75 -1.89 2.31
CA SER A 76 -6.83 -1.20 2.99
C SER A 76 -7.79 -2.18 3.65
N HIS A 77 -8.20 -1.82 4.88
CA HIS A 77 -9.15 -2.61 5.65
C HIS A 77 -10.61 -2.25 5.34
N SER A 78 -10.86 -1.07 4.76
CA SER A 78 -12.21 -0.59 4.49
C SER A 78 -12.77 -1.18 3.20
N ILE A 79 -14.09 -1.43 3.21
CA ILE A 79 -14.85 -1.77 2.00
C ILE A 79 -15.43 -0.47 1.46
N SER A 80 -14.87 0.02 0.36
CA SER A 80 -15.37 1.23 -0.28
C SER A 80 -16.73 0.98 -0.96
N SER A 81 -17.59 1.99 -0.96
CA SER A 81 -18.85 2.00 -1.72
C SER A 81 -18.67 2.49 -3.17
N ARG A 82 -17.45 2.89 -3.53
CA ARG A 82 -17.08 3.42 -4.86
C ARG A 82 -15.70 2.88 -5.27
N LEU A 83 -15.48 2.74 -6.57
CA LEU A 83 -14.17 2.39 -7.13
C LEU A 83 -13.23 3.59 -6.98
N GLY A 84 -12.49 3.63 -5.89
CA GLY A 84 -11.52 4.68 -5.57
C GLY A 84 -10.54 4.14 -4.54
N CYS A 85 -9.26 4.12 -4.89
CA CYS A 85 -8.22 3.63 -4.01
C CYS A 85 -8.19 4.50 -2.74
N PRO A 86 -8.29 3.92 -1.54
CA PRO A 86 -8.31 4.71 -0.30
C PRO A 86 -6.96 5.38 -0.01
N VAL A 87 -5.88 5.01 -0.71
CA VAL A 87 -4.54 5.55 -0.50
C VAL A 87 -4.24 6.70 -1.46
N CYS A 88 -4.27 6.44 -2.78
CA CYS A 88 -3.96 7.46 -3.80
C CYS A 88 -5.19 8.06 -4.49
N TYR A 89 -6.40 7.65 -4.12
CA TYR A 89 -7.67 8.10 -4.69
C TYR A 89 -7.88 7.81 -6.18
N SER A 90 -6.99 7.03 -6.81
CA SER A 90 -7.16 6.59 -8.20
C SER A 90 -8.38 5.69 -8.37
N ALA A 91 -9.11 5.89 -9.47
CA ALA A 91 -10.20 5.02 -9.90
C ALA A 91 -9.70 3.78 -10.68
N GLU A 92 -8.43 3.74 -11.07
CA GLU A 92 -7.86 2.66 -11.87
C GLU A 92 -7.50 1.46 -10.99
N ALA A 93 -8.18 0.34 -11.21
CA ALA A 93 -8.00 -0.87 -10.43
C ALA A 93 -8.06 -2.14 -11.28
N GLY A 94 -7.23 -3.12 -10.94
CA GLY A 94 -7.29 -4.47 -11.48
C GLY A 94 -8.08 -5.40 -10.56
N TYR A 95 -8.98 -6.19 -11.13
CA TYR A 95 -9.67 -7.26 -10.42
C TYR A 95 -8.69 -8.30 -9.87
N LEU A 96 -8.85 -8.70 -8.62
CA LEU A 96 -8.12 -9.82 -8.03
C LEU A 96 -9.05 -10.99 -7.72
N ALA A 97 -10.16 -10.75 -7.00
CA ALA A 97 -11.08 -11.81 -6.57
C ALA A 97 -12.43 -11.26 -6.06
N GLY A 98 -13.44 -12.13 -5.99
CA GLY A 98 -14.73 -11.88 -5.33
C GLY A 98 -15.87 -11.52 -6.28
N ASP A 99 -17.11 -11.59 -5.75
CA ASP A 99 -18.34 -11.29 -6.49
C ASP A 99 -19.02 -10.03 -5.93
N LYS A 100 -19.76 -10.14 -4.81
CA LYS A 100 -20.47 -9.00 -4.19
C LYS A 100 -19.54 -7.99 -3.52
N VAL A 101 -18.42 -8.47 -2.99
CA VAL A 101 -17.33 -7.64 -2.47
C VAL A 101 -16.10 -8.00 -3.27
N ILE A 102 -15.67 -7.06 -4.09
CA ILE A 102 -14.61 -7.24 -5.06
C ILE A 102 -13.31 -6.76 -4.42
N THR A 103 -12.33 -7.65 -4.36
CA THR A 103 -10.95 -7.32 -4.02
C THR A 103 -10.23 -6.89 -5.30
N VAL A 104 -9.58 -5.73 -5.23
CA VAL A 104 -8.85 -5.14 -6.34
C VAL A 104 -7.48 -4.65 -5.91
N ALA A 105 -6.56 -4.56 -6.85
CA ALA A 105 -5.31 -3.83 -6.69
C ALA A 105 -5.39 -2.51 -7.47
N CYS A 106 -5.09 -1.39 -6.81
CA CYS A 106 -4.92 -0.11 -7.48
C CYS A 106 -3.75 -0.19 -8.47
N ARG A 107 -3.97 0.23 -9.72
CA ARG A 107 -2.93 0.21 -10.75
C ARG A 107 -1.86 1.26 -10.55
N ASP A 108 -2.19 2.36 -9.88
CA ASP A 108 -1.27 3.49 -9.71
C ASP A 108 -0.36 3.32 -8.50
N CYS A 109 -0.91 2.92 -7.34
CA CYS A 109 -0.13 2.81 -6.11
C CYS A 109 0.10 1.37 -5.62
N GLY A 110 -0.52 0.37 -6.26
CA GLY A 110 -0.42 -1.03 -5.87
C GLY A 110 -1.18 -1.42 -4.59
N CYS A 111 -1.96 -0.51 -4.01
CA CYS A 111 -2.75 -0.82 -2.81
C CYS A 111 -3.83 -1.86 -3.13
N ILE A 112 -3.92 -2.90 -2.30
CA ILE A 112 -4.98 -3.90 -2.32
C ILE A 112 -6.12 -3.38 -1.46
N TYR A 113 -7.33 -3.30 -2.02
CA TYR A 113 -8.51 -2.83 -1.30
C TYR A 113 -9.77 -3.54 -1.77
N ARG A 114 -10.85 -3.40 -1.00
CA ARG A 114 -12.15 -4.02 -1.30
C ARG A 114 -13.18 -2.95 -1.61
N PHE A 115 -14.04 -3.20 -2.58
CA PHE A 115 -15.23 -2.37 -2.80
C PHE A 115 -16.48 -3.24 -3.01
N ARG A 116 -17.64 -2.70 -2.67
CA ARG A 116 -18.93 -3.35 -2.87
C ARG A 116 -19.56 -2.84 -4.16
N GLU A 117 -19.84 -3.74 -5.10
CA GLU A 117 -20.63 -3.39 -6.28
C GLU A 117 -22.06 -3.05 -5.84
N LYS A 118 -22.60 -1.92 -6.30
CA LYS A 118 -24.00 -1.59 -6.04
C LYS A 118 -24.86 -2.49 -6.93
N GLU A 119 -25.84 -3.17 -6.33
CA GLU A 119 -26.88 -3.86 -7.11
C GLU A 119 -27.54 -2.84 -8.04
N VAL A 120 -27.30 -2.99 -9.35
CA VAL A 120 -28.03 -2.24 -10.36
C VAL A 120 -29.45 -2.78 -10.32
N LYS A 121 -30.37 -2.05 -9.67
CA LYS A 121 -31.80 -2.31 -9.81
C LYS A 121 -32.15 -2.12 -11.28
N LYS A 122 -32.34 -3.23 -12.00
CA LYS A 122 -32.98 -3.21 -13.32
C LYS A 122 -34.40 -2.71 -13.09
N GLY A 123 -34.64 -1.44 -13.44
CA GLY A 123 -35.97 -0.85 -13.55
C GLY A 123 -36.63 -1.28 -14.84
#